data_AF-A0A5B7XWV9-F1
#
_entry.id   AF-A0A5B7XWV9-F1
#
_cell.length_a   1.000
_cell.length_b   1.000
_cell.length_c   1.000
_cell.angle_alpha   90.00
_cell.angle_beta   90.00
_cell.angle_gamma   90.00
#
_symmetry.space_group_name_H-M   'P 1'
#
loop_
_entity.id
_entity.type
_entity.pdbx_description
1 polymer ?
#
loop_
_entity_poly.entity_id
_entity_poly.type
_entity_poly.pdbx_seq_one_letter_code
_entity_poly.pdbx_strand_id
1 'polypeptide(L)'
;MEPTITAYEYSDIKQHVNALVSAYLAVNDRHMRSIIRAETIAYVTPFLPEGAPLTQAFLAGLQPDRLSRKEAAKLLPLLEPAVIPFPQFSTKQLGKLFRKVKKLKQPAWASLNLHELTYLGWNDGGSQKKYLVIPDHERFIGIRGDLAPQTVKGVCAICQTIGNVSLFVSTTKTSGLGTYTRNGNYICCDSAQCNRQLTDPQALQDFLAVVRPQR
;
A
#
# COMPACT_ATOMS: atom_id res chain seq x y z
N MET A 1 -20.82 10.39 -6.27
CA MET A 1 -20.35 10.46 -4.88
C MET A 1 -18.87 10.78 -4.94
N GLU A 2 -18.40 11.75 -4.15
CA GLU A 2 -16.96 12.02 -4.07
C GLU A 2 -16.27 10.91 -3.26
N PRO A 3 -15.10 10.40 -3.70
CA PRO A 3 -14.37 9.40 -2.94
C PRO A 3 -13.75 10.02 -1.68
N THR A 4 -13.86 9.32 -0.56
CA THR A 4 -13.39 9.80 0.75
C THR A 4 -12.42 8.84 1.43
N ILE A 5 -12.39 7.57 1.01
CA ILE A 5 -11.54 6.53 1.60
C ILE A 5 -10.16 6.60 0.95
N THR A 6 -9.10 6.68 1.74
CA THR A 6 -7.72 6.59 1.23
C THR A 6 -7.32 5.13 0.95
N ALA A 7 -6.29 4.92 0.13
CA ALA A 7 -5.81 3.57 -0.21
C ALA A 7 -5.30 2.76 1.02
N TYR A 8 -4.74 3.44 2.03
CA TYR A 8 -4.27 2.78 3.26
C TYR A 8 -5.44 2.43 4.19
N GLU A 9 -6.47 3.29 4.31
CA GLU A 9 -7.71 2.95 5.01
C GLU A 9 -8.44 1.79 4.33
N TYR A 10 -8.48 1.77 2.99
CA TYR A 10 -9.03 0.64 2.25
C TYR A 10 -8.24 -0.66 2.52
N SER A 11 -6.91 -0.57 2.56
CA SER A 11 -6.06 -1.71 2.93
C SER A 11 -6.33 -2.19 4.35
N ASP A 12 -6.59 -1.27 5.28
CA ASP A 12 -6.91 -1.57 6.67
C ASP A 12 -8.29 -2.24 6.83
N ILE A 13 -9.32 -1.72 6.16
CA ILE A 13 -10.64 -2.34 6.07
C ILE A 13 -10.52 -3.78 5.54
N LYS A 14 -9.73 -3.98 4.48
CA LYS A 14 -9.50 -5.32 3.93
C LYS A 14 -8.84 -6.25 4.95
N GLN A 15 -7.89 -5.77 5.74
CA GLN A 15 -7.24 -6.59 6.78
C GLN A 15 -8.23 -6.99 7.87
N HIS A 16 -9.06 -6.06 8.35
CA HIS A 16 -10.10 -6.33 9.34
C HIS A 16 -11.15 -7.33 8.85
N VAL A 17 -11.62 -7.19 7.60
CA VAL A 17 -12.56 -8.16 7.02
C VAL A 17 -11.91 -9.55 6.86
N ASN A 18 -10.65 -9.62 6.44
CA ASN A 18 -9.94 -10.90 6.35
C ASN A 18 -9.68 -11.54 7.72
N ALA A 19 -9.45 -10.74 8.75
CA ALA A 19 -9.32 -11.20 10.13
C ALA A 19 -10.65 -11.76 10.63
N LEU A 20 -11.77 -11.08 10.38
CA LEU A 20 -13.13 -11.56 10.68
C LEU A 20 -13.40 -12.93 10.04
N VAL A 21 -13.12 -13.07 8.73
CA VAL A 21 -13.29 -14.36 8.02
C VAL A 21 -12.40 -15.45 8.63
N SER A 22 -11.18 -15.11 9.04
CA SER A 22 -10.27 -16.06 9.68
C SER A 22 -10.77 -16.48 11.07
N ALA A 23 -11.33 -15.54 11.84
CA ALA A 23 -11.95 -15.81 13.12
C ALA A 23 -13.17 -16.73 12.98
N TYR A 24 -14.00 -16.56 11.95
CA TYR A 24 -15.12 -17.46 11.69
C TYR A 24 -14.73 -18.92 11.41
N LEU A 25 -13.50 -19.16 10.94
CA LEU A 25 -12.97 -20.50 10.74
C LEU A 25 -12.39 -21.11 12.02
N ALA A 26 -11.86 -20.28 12.91
CA ALA A 26 -11.24 -20.71 14.16
C ALA A 26 -12.24 -20.82 15.33
N VAL A 27 -13.31 -20.01 15.32
CA VAL A 27 -14.24 -19.86 16.44
C VAL A 27 -15.59 -20.52 16.14
N ASN A 28 -15.90 -21.56 16.91
CA ASN A 28 -17.18 -22.28 16.81
C ASN A 28 -18.31 -21.59 17.58
N ASP A 29 -18.01 -20.95 18.71
CA ASP A 29 -19.01 -20.29 19.56
C ASP A 29 -19.69 -19.11 18.83
N ARG A 30 -21.02 -19.13 18.84
CA ARG A 30 -21.84 -18.14 18.11
C ARG A 30 -21.81 -16.77 18.77
N HIS A 31 -21.76 -16.71 20.09
CA HIS A 31 -21.73 -15.44 20.81
C HIS A 31 -20.42 -14.70 20.53
N MET A 32 -19.29 -15.41 20.61
CA MET A 32 -17.96 -14.89 20.30
C MET A 32 -17.86 -14.41 18.84
N ARG A 33 -18.38 -15.17 17.87
CA ARG A 33 -18.45 -14.70 16.47
C ARG A 33 -19.24 -13.39 16.35
N SER A 34 -20.35 -13.27 17.08
CA SER A 34 -21.15 -12.04 17.07
C SER A 34 -20.40 -10.84 17.65
N ILE A 35 -19.61 -11.04 18.71
CA ILE A 35 -18.77 -9.98 19.30
C ILE A 35 -17.72 -9.53 18.29
N ILE A 36 -16.94 -10.45 17.72
CA ILE A 36 -15.88 -10.13 16.75
C ILE A 36 -16.46 -9.40 15.52
N ARG A 37 -17.64 -9.84 15.05
CA ARG A 37 -18.36 -9.16 13.97
C ARG A 37 -18.76 -7.73 14.36
N ALA A 38 -19.36 -7.56 15.54
CA ALA A 38 -19.80 -6.25 16.00
C ALA A 38 -18.62 -5.28 16.16
N GLU A 39 -17.50 -5.76 16.71
CA GLU A 39 -16.24 -5.02 16.81
C GLU A 39 -15.69 -4.63 15.43
N THR A 40 -15.65 -5.58 14.49
CA THR A 40 -15.20 -5.33 13.11
C THR A 40 -16.07 -4.27 12.43
N ILE A 41 -17.40 -4.37 12.57
CA ILE A 41 -18.35 -3.39 12.00
C ILE A 41 -18.14 -2.02 12.64
N ALA A 42 -18.04 -1.95 13.98
CA ALA A 42 -17.81 -0.71 14.70
C ALA A 42 -16.49 -0.05 14.28
N TYR A 43 -15.44 -0.84 14.05
CA TYR A 43 -14.13 -0.36 13.60
C TYR A 43 -14.15 0.19 12.18
N VAL A 44 -14.78 -0.52 11.22
CA VAL A 44 -14.72 -0.11 9.80
C VAL A 44 -15.69 1.01 9.46
N THR A 45 -16.81 1.13 10.17
CA THR A 45 -17.90 2.08 9.86
C THR A 45 -17.44 3.55 9.79
N PRO A 46 -16.60 4.06 10.71
CA PRO A 46 -16.11 5.44 10.66
C PRO A 46 -15.36 5.83 9.37
N PHE A 47 -14.77 4.86 8.66
CA PHE A 47 -14.09 5.13 7.38
C PHE A 47 -15.08 5.23 6.20
N LEU A 48 -16.30 4.72 6.35
CA LEU A 48 -17.24 4.58 5.24
C LEU A 48 -18.05 5.87 5.02
N PRO A 49 -18.37 6.23 3.77
CA PRO A 49 -19.21 7.40 3.48
C PRO A 49 -20.60 7.24 4.10
N GLU A 50 -20.99 8.21 4.94
CA GLU A 50 -22.28 8.19 5.61
C GLU A 50 -23.44 8.31 4.61
N GLY A 51 -24.50 7.53 4.80
CA GLY A 51 -25.70 7.57 3.96
C GLY A 51 -25.54 7.00 2.54
N ALA A 52 -24.34 6.56 2.14
CA ALA A 52 -24.13 6.01 0.81
C ALA A 52 -24.73 4.60 0.63
N PRO A 53 -25.36 4.28 -0.52
CA PRO A 53 -25.90 2.95 -0.79
C PRO A 53 -24.85 1.83 -0.70
N LEU A 54 -23.59 2.11 -1.09
CA LEU A 54 -22.50 1.14 -0.97
C LEU A 54 -22.13 0.82 0.48
N THR A 55 -22.25 1.81 1.38
CA THR A 55 -22.01 1.61 2.81
C THR A 55 -23.06 0.67 3.38
N GLN A 56 -24.34 0.89 3.05
CA GLN A 56 -25.42 0.00 3.47
C GLN A 56 -25.24 -1.42 2.93
N ALA A 57 -24.91 -1.56 1.64
CA ALA A 57 -24.67 -2.86 1.02
C ALA A 57 -23.45 -3.58 1.62
N PHE A 58 -22.36 -2.86 1.88
CA PHE A 58 -21.14 -3.41 2.48
C PHE A 58 -21.40 -3.90 3.91
N LEU A 59 -22.02 -3.07 4.75
CA LEU A 59 -22.33 -3.43 6.13
C LEU A 59 -23.34 -4.57 6.21
N ALA A 60 -24.36 -4.59 5.34
CA ALA A 60 -25.29 -5.71 5.23
C ALA A 60 -24.57 -7.02 4.85
N GLY A 61 -23.57 -6.96 3.97
CA GLY A 61 -22.75 -8.10 3.59
C GLY A 61 -21.87 -8.66 4.71
N LEU A 62 -21.60 -7.88 5.77
CA LEU A 62 -20.89 -8.33 6.97
C LEU A 62 -21.80 -8.97 8.03
N GLN A 63 -23.12 -8.79 7.93
CA GLN A 63 -24.11 -9.29 8.90
C GLN A 63 -24.24 -10.82 9.01
N PRO A 64 -23.99 -11.64 7.97
CA PRO A 64 -24.09 -13.09 8.12
C PRO A 64 -23.27 -13.64 9.30
N ASP A 65 -23.76 -14.69 9.95
CA ASP A 65 -23.06 -15.37 11.05
C ASP A 65 -21.73 -16.00 10.60
N ARG A 66 -21.63 -16.28 9.30
CA ARG A 66 -20.41 -16.73 8.63
C ARG A 66 -20.27 -16.00 7.31
N LEU A 67 -19.06 -15.56 7.04
CA LEU A 67 -18.61 -14.98 5.79
C LEU A 67 -17.40 -15.78 5.31
N SER A 68 -17.48 -16.36 4.11
CA SER A 68 -16.37 -17.07 3.50
C SER A 68 -15.37 -16.11 2.86
N ARG A 69 -14.14 -16.59 2.62
CA ARG A 69 -13.13 -15.83 1.86
C ARG A 69 -13.62 -15.40 0.48
N LYS A 70 -14.41 -16.25 -0.18
CA LYS A 70 -14.98 -15.97 -1.50
C LYS A 70 -16.02 -14.86 -1.46
N GLU A 71 -16.85 -14.83 -0.41
CA GLU A 71 -17.84 -13.77 -0.22
C GLU A 71 -17.17 -12.46 0.16
N ALA A 72 -16.19 -12.48 1.06
CA ALA A 72 -15.40 -11.30 1.40
C ALA A 72 -14.68 -10.70 0.18
N ALA A 73 -14.09 -11.54 -0.68
CA ALA A 73 -13.45 -11.10 -1.92
C ALA A 73 -14.41 -10.45 -2.93
N LYS A 74 -15.72 -10.74 -2.86
CA LYS A 74 -16.76 -10.06 -3.65
C LYS A 74 -17.29 -8.80 -2.96
N LEU A 75 -17.24 -8.77 -1.63
CA LEU A 75 -17.75 -7.68 -0.82
C LEU A 75 -16.82 -6.46 -0.84
N LEU A 76 -15.51 -6.69 -0.70
CA LEU A 76 -14.51 -5.61 -0.62
C LEU A 76 -14.51 -4.67 -1.83
N PRO A 77 -14.60 -5.15 -3.09
CA PRO A 77 -14.63 -4.27 -4.26
C PRO A 77 -15.83 -3.33 -4.32
N LEU A 78 -16.91 -3.56 -3.55
CA LEU A 78 -18.04 -2.62 -3.46
C LEU A 78 -17.63 -1.25 -2.93
N LEU A 79 -16.51 -1.18 -2.18
CA LEU A 79 -15.98 0.05 -1.64
C LEU A 79 -15.09 0.82 -2.63
N GLU A 80 -14.60 0.21 -3.72
CA GLU A 80 -13.69 0.86 -4.66
C GLU A 80 -14.20 2.22 -5.18
N PRO A 81 -15.50 2.41 -5.50
CA PRO A 81 -16.02 3.73 -5.91
C PRO A 81 -15.90 4.83 -4.85
N ALA A 82 -15.72 4.48 -3.58
CA ALA A 82 -15.48 5.41 -2.48
C ALA A 82 -13.98 5.64 -2.19
N VAL A 83 -13.09 4.87 -2.83
CA VAL A 83 -11.65 4.96 -2.61
C VAL A 83 -11.04 5.98 -3.55
N ILE A 84 -10.20 6.86 -3.03
CA ILE A 84 -9.43 7.84 -3.80
C ILE A 84 -8.35 7.08 -4.57
N PRO A 85 -8.43 6.98 -5.91
CA PRO A 85 -7.45 6.24 -6.68
C PRO A 85 -6.12 7.00 -6.73
N PHE A 86 -5.01 6.26 -6.72
CA PHE A 86 -3.71 6.85 -6.98
C PHE A 86 -3.66 7.47 -8.38
N PRO A 87 -3.14 8.70 -8.55
CA PRO A 87 -3.16 9.36 -9.83
C PRO A 87 -2.28 8.62 -10.85
N GLN A 88 -2.77 8.54 -12.08
CA GLN A 88 -1.97 8.07 -13.20
C GLN A 88 -0.99 9.15 -13.66
N PHE A 89 0.22 8.74 -14.03
CA PHE A 89 1.23 9.65 -14.55
C PHE A 89 1.54 9.33 -16.01
N SER A 90 1.60 10.37 -16.84
CA SER A 90 2.16 10.27 -18.18
C SER A 90 3.65 9.94 -18.15
N THR A 91 4.16 9.38 -19.25
CA THR A 91 5.60 9.18 -19.47
C THR A 91 6.42 10.45 -19.21
N LYS A 92 5.90 11.62 -19.60
CA LYS A 92 6.57 12.91 -19.37
C LYS A 92 6.64 13.26 -17.88
N GLN A 93 5.56 13.04 -17.12
CA GLN A 93 5.54 13.30 -15.67
C GLN A 93 6.49 12.36 -14.92
N LEU A 94 6.47 11.05 -15.22
CA LEU A 94 7.43 10.12 -14.63
C LEU A 94 8.88 10.46 -15.02
N GLY A 95 9.12 10.84 -16.28
CA GLY A 95 10.44 11.32 -16.71
C GLY A 95 10.92 12.55 -15.93
N LYS A 96 10.02 13.46 -15.53
CA LYS A 96 10.34 14.61 -14.67
C LYS A 96 10.70 14.18 -13.24
N LEU A 97 10.06 13.15 -12.69
CA LEU A 97 10.42 12.60 -11.38
C LEU A 97 11.79 11.91 -11.40
N PHE A 98 12.18 11.35 -12.55
CA PHE A 98 13.42 10.58 -12.73
C PHE A 98 14.35 11.17 -13.81
N ARG A 99 14.61 12.50 -13.78
CA ARG A 99 15.35 13.24 -14.85
C ARG A 99 16.72 12.66 -15.21
N LYS A 100 17.36 11.95 -14.28
CA LYS A 100 18.70 11.32 -14.46
C LYS A 100 18.64 9.93 -15.09
N VAL A 101 17.46 9.47 -15.52
CA VAL A 101 17.23 8.12 -16.07
C VAL A 101 16.86 8.25 -17.54
N LYS A 102 17.80 7.92 -18.44
CA LYS A 102 17.61 8.08 -19.90
C LYS A 102 16.52 7.19 -20.48
N LYS A 103 16.36 5.96 -19.97
CA LYS A 103 15.38 4.96 -20.43
C LYS A 103 14.64 4.37 -19.22
N LEU A 104 13.72 5.15 -18.67
CA LEU A 104 12.90 4.71 -17.54
C LEU A 104 11.91 3.65 -18.02
N LYS A 105 12.12 2.38 -17.64
CA LYS A 105 11.08 1.36 -17.76
C LYS A 105 9.93 1.75 -16.84
N GLN A 106 8.71 1.73 -17.36
CA GLN A 106 7.50 2.08 -16.60
C GLN A 106 6.66 0.83 -16.35
N PRO A 107 5.88 0.78 -15.25
CA PRO A 107 4.92 -0.28 -15.05
C PRO A 107 3.78 -0.18 -16.07
N ALA A 108 3.13 -1.32 -16.37
CA ALA A 108 1.92 -1.33 -17.18
C ALA A 108 0.75 -0.80 -16.33
N TRP A 109 0.27 0.40 -16.62
CA TRP A 109 -0.82 1.03 -15.86
C TRP A 109 -2.09 0.19 -15.81
N ALA A 110 -2.41 -0.52 -16.90
CA ALA A 110 -3.60 -1.36 -17.00
C ALA A 110 -3.60 -2.56 -16.03
N SER A 111 -2.44 -2.97 -15.51
CA SER A 111 -2.35 -4.08 -14.56
C SER A 111 -2.35 -3.64 -13.09
N LEU A 112 -2.45 -2.34 -12.80
CA LEU A 112 -2.40 -1.80 -11.45
C LEU A 112 -3.83 -1.54 -10.94
N ASN A 113 -4.12 -2.00 -9.71
CA ASN A 113 -5.31 -1.52 -9.00
C ASN A 113 -4.97 -0.21 -8.29
N LEU A 114 -5.38 0.93 -8.87
CA LEU A 114 -5.06 2.26 -8.34
C LEU A 114 -5.72 2.55 -6.99
N HIS A 115 -6.82 1.87 -6.65
CA HIS A 115 -7.48 1.99 -5.35
C HIS A 115 -6.67 1.32 -4.23
N GLU A 116 -5.70 0.47 -4.57
CA GLU A 116 -4.81 -0.18 -3.61
C GLU A 116 -3.42 0.44 -3.56
N LEU A 117 -3.20 1.61 -4.16
CA LEU A 117 -1.88 2.24 -4.20
C LEU A 117 -1.83 3.46 -3.28
N THR A 118 -1.10 3.35 -2.18
CA THR A 118 -0.64 4.49 -1.38
C THR A 118 0.64 5.10 -1.98
N TYR A 119 1.47 4.26 -2.60
CA TYR A 119 2.62 4.67 -3.39
C TYR A 119 2.79 3.77 -4.62
N LEU A 120 3.39 4.29 -5.68
CA LEU A 120 3.74 3.50 -6.85
C LEU A 120 5.17 2.99 -6.72
N GLY A 121 5.39 1.68 -6.91
CA GLY A 121 6.74 1.13 -6.91
C GLY A 121 6.91 -0.03 -7.87
N TRP A 122 8.02 -0.06 -8.63
CA TRP A 122 8.31 -1.15 -9.56
C TRP A 122 9.80 -1.45 -9.64
N ASN A 123 10.11 -2.69 -10.04
CA ASN A 123 11.46 -3.19 -10.17
C ASN A 123 11.90 -3.17 -11.64
N ASP A 124 13.14 -2.79 -11.89
CA ASP A 124 13.82 -3.05 -13.15
C ASP A 124 14.90 -4.11 -12.92
N GLY A 125 14.53 -5.37 -13.18
CA GLY A 125 15.43 -6.52 -13.00
C GLY A 125 16.69 -6.46 -13.87
N GLY A 126 16.66 -5.73 -15.00
CA GLY A 126 17.83 -5.57 -15.86
C GLY A 126 18.92 -4.68 -15.27
N SER A 127 18.55 -3.77 -14.36
CA SER A 127 19.50 -2.86 -13.70
C SER A 127 19.55 -3.03 -12.18
N GLN A 128 18.84 -4.03 -11.63
CA GLN A 128 18.67 -4.27 -10.19
C GLN A 128 18.27 -2.99 -9.44
N LYS A 129 17.40 -2.18 -10.07
CA LYS A 129 16.88 -0.95 -9.48
C LYS A 129 15.43 -1.13 -9.07
N LYS A 130 15.03 -0.45 -7.99
CA LYS A 130 13.63 -0.19 -7.67
C LYS A 130 13.37 1.30 -7.80
N TYR A 131 12.22 1.64 -8.37
CA TYR A 131 11.71 3.00 -8.51
C TYR A 131 10.47 3.13 -7.65
N LEU A 132 10.38 4.25 -6.94
CA LEU A 132 9.29 4.58 -6.03
C LEU A 132 8.79 5.98 -6.36
N VAL A 133 7.47 6.16 -6.43
CA VAL A 133 6.80 7.46 -6.50
C VAL A 133 5.91 7.56 -5.27
N ILE A 134 6.29 8.45 -4.36
CA ILE A 134 5.70 8.58 -3.03
C ILE A 134 5.03 9.96 -2.92
N PRO A 135 3.80 10.06 -2.38
CA PRO A 135 3.19 11.33 -1.97
C PRO A 135 4.00 12.00 -0.84
N ASP A 136 4.32 13.28 -1.01
CA ASP A 136 5.08 14.14 -0.08
C ASP A 136 4.36 15.49 -0.02
N HIS A 137 3.50 15.70 0.97
CA HIS A 137 2.56 16.83 1.03
C HIS A 137 1.71 16.93 -0.26
N GLU A 138 1.64 18.09 -0.91
CA GLU A 138 0.84 18.32 -2.13
C GLU A 138 1.53 17.88 -3.43
N ARG A 139 2.63 17.12 -3.35
CA ARG A 139 3.41 16.70 -4.53
C ARG A 139 3.83 15.24 -4.46
N PHE A 140 4.39 14.78 -5.57
CA PHE A 140 4.99 13.45 -5.69
C PHE A 140 6.50 13.58 -5.87
N ILE A 141 7.22 12.63 -5.27
CA ILE A 141 8.67 12.54 -5.38
C ILE A 141 9.07 11.18 -5.94
N GLY A 142 10.04 11.19 -6.85
CA GLY A 142 10.63 9.98 -7.41
C GLY A 142 11.91 9.60 -6.66
N ILE A 143 11.95 8.39 -6.11
CA ILE A 143 13.15 7.81 -5.49
C ILE A 143 13.57 6.59 -6.29
N ARG A 144 14.86 6.51 -6.59
CA ARG A 144 15.46 5.35 -7.23
C ARG A 144 16.61 4.87 -6.37
N GLY A 145 16.68 3.56 -6.17
CA GLY A 145 17.76 2.91 -5.45
C GLY A 145 18.11 1.57 -6.04
N ASP A 146 19.25 1.05 -5.62
CA ASP A 146 19.64 -0.35 -5.79
C ASP A 146 18.73 -1.23 -4.94
N LEU A 147 18.24 -2.33 -5.50
CA LEU A 147 17.55 -3.37 -4.77
C LEU A 147 18.44 -4.62 -4.81
N ALA A 148 18.86 -5.09 -3.64
CA ALA A 148 19.67 -6.30 -3.56
C ALA A 148 18.93 -7.50 -4.18
N PRO A 149 19.61 -8.37 -4.95
CA PRO A 149 18.98 -9.54 -5.56
C PRO A 149 18.57 -10.59 -4.51
N GLN A 150 19.24 -10.58 -3.36
CA GLN A 150 18.92 -11.47 -2.26
C GLN A 150 17.60 -11.05 -1.61
N THR A 151 16.69 -12.02 -1.52
CA THR A 151 15.42 -11.88 -0.78
C THR A 151 15.55 -12.68 0.52
N VAL A 152 15.14 -12.06 1.63
CA VAL A 152 15.10 -12.69 2.95
C VAL A 152 13.72 -12.51 3.58
N LYS A 153 13.39 -13.32 4.58
CA LYS A 153 12.23 -13.06 5.45
C LYS A 153 12.62 -12.00 6.48
N GLY A 154 11.83 -10.95 6.59
CA GLY A 154 12.11 -9.85 7.53
C GLY A 154 10.99 -8.83 7.56
N VAL A 155 11.13 -7.84 8.45
CA VAL A 155 10.20 -6.71 8.56
C VAL A 155 10.50 -5.70 7.47
N CYS A 156 9.46 -5.30 6.73
CA CYS A 156 9.55 -4.24 5.73
C CYS A 156 9.48 -2.87 6.41
N ALA A 157 10.42 -1.97 6.11
CA ALA A 157 10.43 -0.62 6.66
C ALA A 157 9.27 0.27 6.19
N ILE A 158 8.57 -0.10 5.11
CA ILE A 158 7.42 0.66 4.57
C ILE A 158 6.12 0.19 5.22
N CYS A 159 5.72 -1.07 5.02
CA CYS A 159 4.45 -1.57 5.56
C CYS A 159 4.54 -2.09 6.99
N GLN A 160 5.73 -2.15 7.59
CA GLN A 160 5.97 -2.65 8.95
C GLN A 160 5.50 -4.10 9.21
N THR A 161 5.22 -4.86 8.14
CA THR A 161 4.86 -6.27 8.24
C THR A 161 6.02 -7.19 7.89
N ILE A 162 5.97 -8.44 8.38
CA ILE A 162 6.90 -9.49 7.99
C ILE A 162 6.56 -9.97 6.56
N GLY A 163 7.57 -10.00 5.69
CA GLY A 163 7.40 -10.42 4.31
C GLY A 163 8.70 -10.86 3.66
N ASN A 164 8.64 -11.04 2.34
CA ASN A 164 9.83 -11.21 1.51
C ASN A 164 10.41 -9.83 1.21
N VAL A 165 11.55 -9.52 1.83
CA VAL A 165 12.20 -8.21 1.76
C VAL A 165 13.59 -8.31 1.13
N SER A 166 13.99 -7.22 0.49
CA SER A 166 15.34 -7.02 -0.03
C SER A 166 15.86 -5.67 0.43
N LEU A 167 17.17 -5.57 0.63
CA LEU A 167 17.81 -4.31 1.00
C LEU A 167 17.68 -3.33 -0.17
N PHE A 168 16.97 -2.23 0.05
CA PHE A 168 16.90 -1.10 -0.87
C PHE A 168 17.87 -0.02 -0.41
N VAL A 169 18.68 0.52 -1.32
CA VAL A 169 19.66 1.57 -1.02
C VAL A 169 19.55 2.69 -2.03
N SER A 170 19.23 3.89 -1.58
CA SER A 170 19.34 5.12 -2.36
C SER A 170 20.70 5.78 -2.13
N THR A 171 21.29 6.29 -3.21
CA THR A 171 22.51 7.11 -3.11
C THR A 171 22.11 8.58 -3.12
N THR A 172 22.41 9.25 -2.02
CA THR A 172 22.19 10.68 -1.84
C THR A 172 23.52 11.41 -1.96
N LYS A 173 23.52 12.61 -2.54
CA LYS A 173 24.71 13.45 -2.56
C LYS A 173 24.75 14.23 -1.26
N THR A 174 25.85 14.17 -0.54
CA THR A 174 26.10 15.08 0.59
C THR A 174 26.60 16.41 0.03
N SER A 175 26.29 17.52 0.70
CA SER A 175 26.81 18.84 0.37
C SER A 175 28.33 18.88 0.57
N GLY A 176 29.09 18.54 -0.50
CA GLY A 176 30.55 18.49 -0.50
C GLY A 176 31.09 17.87 -1.79
N LEU A 177 32.35 18.19 -2.15
CA LEU A 177 33.03 17.60 -3.31
C LEU A 177 33.32 16.12 -3.06
N GLY A 178 32.44 15.24 -3.56
CA GLY A 178 32.76 13.83 -3.85
C GLY A 178 32.26 12.78 -2.87
N THR A 179 31.68 13.14 -1.71
CA THR A 179 31.15 12.16 -0.76
C THR A 179 29.68 11.83 -1.04
N TYR A 180 29.38 10.54 -1.20
CA TYR A 180 28.03 10.02 -1.37
C TYR A 180 27.60 9.27 -0.11
N THR A 181 26.38 9.52 0.36
CA THR A 181 25.80 8.75 1.45
C THR A 181 24.81 7.73 0.89
N ARG A 182 24.98 6.47 1.28
CA ARG A 182 24.10 5.37 0.93
C ARG A 182 23.14 5.14 2.09
N ASN A 183 21.88 5.51 1.91
CA ASN A 183 20.84 5.28 2.89
C ASN A 183 19.93 4.16 2.39
N GLY A 184 19.54 3.24 3.27
CA GLY A 184 18.76 2.10 2.84
C GLY A 184 18.13 1.35 3.99
N ASN A 185 17.15 0.54 3.67
CA ASN A 185 16.51 -0.37 4.60
C ASN A 185 15.90 -1.56 3.84
N TYR A 186 15.53 -2.60 4.56
CA TYR A 186 14.80 -3.72 3.99
C TYR A 186 13.36 -3.32 3.69
N ILE A 187 12.95 -3.53 2.44
CA ILE A 187 11.57 -3.27 2.00
C ILE A 187 11.05 -4.45 1.18
N CYS A 188 9.73 -4.58 1.08
CA CYS A 188 9.10 -5.65 0.29
C CYS A 188 9.60 -5.65 -1.16
N CYS A 189 9.92 -6.84 -1.68
CA CYS A 189 10.31 -7.01 -3.07
C CYS A 189 9.16 -6.67 -4.02
N ASP A 190 7.94 -7.12 -3.67
CA ASP A 190 6.69 -6.82 -4.36
C ASP A 190 6.02 -5.58 -3.72
N SER A 191 5.99 -4.48 -4.48
CA SER A 191 5.35 -3.24 -4.02
C SER A 191 3.83 -3.33 -3.98
N ALA A 192 3.20 -4.19 -4.79
CA ALA A 192 1.74 -4.37 -4.76
C ALA A 192 1.32 -5.08 -3.47
N GLN A 193 2.06 -6.12 -3.07
CA GLN A 193 1.89 -6.72 -1.75
C GLN A 193 2.13 -5.71 -0.63
N CYS A 194 3.19 -4.91 -0.73
CA CYS A 194 3.52 -3.91 0.28
C CYS A 194 2.39 -2.89 0.48
N ASN A 195 1.82 -2.36 -0.60
CA ASN A 195 0.70 -1.43 -0.50
C ASN A 195 -0.54 -2.06 0.15
N ARG A 196 -0.89 -3.31 -0.19
CA ARG A 196 -2.01 -4.03 0.47
C ARG A 196 -1.79 -4.25 1.97
N GLN A 197 -0.54 -4.23 2.42
CA GLN A 197 -0.16 -4.39 3.82
C GLN A 197 0.00 -3.05 4.55
N LEU A 198 0.06 -1.93 3.82
CA LEU A 198 0.31 -0.61 4.36
C LEU A 198 -1.00 0.01 4.87
N THR A 199 -1.21 -0.01 6.19
CA THR A 199 -2.38 0.57 6.85
C THR A 199 -2.08 1.93 7.51
N ASP A 200 -0.81 2.19 7.83
CA ASP A 200 -0.35 3.46 8.39
C ASP A 200 0.53 4.23 7.38
N PRO A 201 0.10 5.42 6.90
CA PRO A 201 0.90 6.22 5.98
C PRO A 201 2.18 6.79 6.62
N GLN A 202 2.26 6.90 7.95
CA GLN A 202 3.41 7.47 8.64
C GLN A 202 4.68 6.65 8.40
N ALA A 203 4.59 5.31 8.43
CA ALA A 203 5.74 4.44 8.16
C ALA A 203 6.36 4.66 6.76
N LEU A 204 5.53 4.97 5.75
CA LEU A 204 6.00 5.35 4.42
C LEU A 204 6.74 6.70 4.44
N GLN A 205 6.27 7.67 5.23
CA GLN A 205 6.91 8.98 5.39
C GLN A 205 8.23 8.87 6.17
N ASP A 206 8.28 8.02 7.19
CA ASP A 206 9.50 7.76 7.96
C ASP A 206 10.56 7.08 7.10
N PHE A 207 10.16 6.06 6.32
CA PHE A 207 11.03 5.45 5.32
C PHE A 207 11.55 6.50 4.33
N LEU A 208 10.66 7.38 3.84
CA LEU A 208 11.02 8.45 2.94
C LEU A 208 12.08 9.37 3.57
N ALA A 209 11.92 9.79 4.83
CA ALA A 209 12.88 10.66 5.52
C ALA A 209 14.29 10.05 5.57
N VAL A 210 14.41 8.73 5.63
CA VAL A 210 15.70 8.00 5.60
C VAL A 210 16.32 8.01 4.20
N VAL A 211 15.53 7.69 3.16
CA VAL A 211 16.08 7.42 1.80
C VAL A 211 16.04 8.63 0.88
N ARG A 212 15.40 9.74 1.27
CA ARG A 212 15.31 10.96 0.47
C ARG A 212 16.70 11.58 0.30
N PRO A 213 17.09 11.99 -0.92
CA PRO A 213 18.26 12.82 -1.11
C PRO A 213 18.15 14.12 -0.32
N GLN A 214 19.05 14.34 0.64
CA GLN A 214 19.26 15.65 1.22
C GLN A 214 19.69 16.59 0.09
N ARG A 215 19.01 17.73 -0.03
CA ARG A 215 19.31 18.75 -1.03
C ARG A 215 20.42 19.65 -0.54
#